data_AF-A0A7X3WTD7-F1
#
_entry.id   AF-A0A7X3WTD7-F1
#
_cell.length_a   1.000
_cell.length_b   1.000
_cell.length_c   1.000
_cell.angle_alpha   90.00
_cell.angle_beta   90.00
_cell.angle_gamma   90.00
#
_symmetry.space_group_name_H-M   'P 1'
#
loop_
_entity.id
_entity.type
_entity.pdbx_description
1 polymer ?
#
loop_
_entity_poly.entity_id
_entity_poly.type
_entity_poly.pdbx_seq_one_letter_code
_entity_poly.pdbx_strand_id
1 'polypeptide(L)' 'HKGSQTAALIEACGASLLFLPPYSPELNPIEKDFANIKRIRQYNAEKSIDEIIKVYN' A
#
# COMPACT_ATOMS: atom_id res chain seq x y z
N HIS A 1 7.32 -6.05 10.34
CA HIS A 1 8.17 -5.24 9.45
C HIS A 1 9.48 -4.72 10.09
N LYS A 2 9.80 -5.00 11.37
CA LYS A 2 11.04 -4.53 12.02
C LYS A 2 12.05 -5.66 12.32
N GLY A 3 11.86 -6.84 11.72
CA GLY A 3 12.74 -7.99 11.95
C GLY A 3 14.07 -7.83 11.21
N SER A 4 15.16 -8.26 11.83
CA SER A 4 16.52 -8.22 11.25
C SER A 4 16.62 -8.99 9.93
N GLN A 5 15.97 -10.15 9.84
CA GLN A 5 15.92 -10.94 8.61
C GLN A 5 15.27 -10.16 7.44
N THR A 6 14.17 -9.46 7.71
CA THR A 6 13.48 -8.65 6.68
C THR A 6 14.36 -7.49 6.22
N ALA A 7 15.06 -6.81 7.14
CA ALA A 7 15.98 -5.73 6.80
C ALA A 7 17.12 -6.23 5.90
N ALA A 8 17.76 -7.35 6.25
CA ALA A 8 18.82 -7.95 5.46
C ALA A 8 18.37 -8.31 4.04
N LEU A 9 17.15 -8.86 3.88
CA LEU A 9 16.61 -9.19 2.56
C LEU A 9 16.35 -7.93 1.71
N ILE A 10 15.89 -6.84 2.31
CA ILE A 10 15.61 -5.58 1.60
C ILE A 10 16.93 -4.94 1.13
N GLU A 11 17.93 -4.89 2.01
CA GLU A 11 19.26 -4.37 1.71
C GLU A 11 19.97 -5.21 0.63
N ALA A 12 19.82 -6.54 0.67
CA ALA A 12 20.38 -7.44 -0.35
C ALA A 12 19.81 -7.18 -1.75
N CYS A 13 18.58 -6.66 -1.85
CA CYS A 13 17.96 -6.24 -3.11
C CYS A 13 18.38 -4.82 -3.54
N GLY A 14 19.25 -4.13 -2.79
CA GLY A 14 19.67 -2.75 -3.06
C GLY A 14 18.63 -1.70 -2.68
N ALA A 15 17.62 -2.06 -1.88
CA ALA A 15 16.61 -1.15 -1.38
C ALA A 15 16.91 -0.72 0.07
N SER A 16 16.30 0.37 0.52
CA SER A 16 16.41 0.86 1.88
C SER A 16 15.08 0.80 2.62
N LEU A 17 15.15 0.65 3.94
CA LEU A 17 13.99 0.70 4.82
C LEU A 17 13.73 2.14 5.28
N LEU A 18 12.55 2.66 4.98
CA LEU A 18 12.03 3.92 5.53
C LEU A 18 10.93 3.63 6.54
N PHE A 19 11.17 3.95 7.81
CA PHE A 19 10.16 3.82 8.86
C PHE A 19 9.40 5.12 9.04
N LEU A 20 8.07 5.02 9.09
CA LEU A 20 7.20 6.14 9.43
C LEU A 20 6.90 6.17 10.93
N PRO A 21 6.68 7.36 11.52
CA PRO A 21 6.15 7.50 12.86
C PRO A 21 4.81 6.75 13.03
N PRO A 22 4.51 6.24 14.24
CA PRO A 22 3.20 5.65 14.51
C PRO A 22 2.06 6.65 14.25
N TYR A 23 0.96 6.17 13.68
CA TYR A 23 -0.24 6.96 13.38
C TYR A 23 -0.03 8.15 12.43
N SER A 24 0.99 8.07 11.55
CA SER A 24 1.24 9.08 10.51
C SER A 24 0.87 8.58 9.10
N PRO A 25 -0.42 8.29 8.81
CA PRO A 25 -0.84 7.89 7.46
C PRO A 25 -0.57 8.98 6.43
N GLU A 26 -0.57 10.26 6.81
CA GLU A 26 -0.28 11.39 5.93
C GLU A 26 1.14 11.34 5.32
N LEU A 27 2.07 10.63 5.96
CA LEU A 27 3.44 10.47 5.48
C LEU A 27 3.61 9.28 4.52
N ASN A 28 2.55 8.52 4.26
CA ASN A 28 2.55 7.37 3.37
C ASN A 28 1.76 7.67 2.08
N PRO A 29 2.42 7.91 0.93
CA PRO A 29 1.75 8.33 -0.30
C PRO A 29 0.62 7.39 -0.78
N ILE A 30 0.74 6.08 -0.51
CA ILE A 30 -0.23 5.06 -0.96
C ILE A 30 -1.59 5.15 -0.24
N GLU A 31 -1.69 5.84 0.90
CA GLU A 31 -2.95 5.93 1.66
C GLU A 31 -4.07 6.56 0.81
N LYS A 32 -3.73 7.56 -0.01
CA LYS A 32 -4.69 8.20 -0.92
C LYS A 32 -5.16 7.24 -2.01
N ASP A 33 -4.26 6.40 -2.52
CA ASP A 33 -4.58 5.39 -3.52
C ASP A 33 -5.56 4.36 -2.94
N PHE A 34 -5.30 3.85 -1.74
CA PHE A 34 -6.21 2.92 -1.06
C PHE A 34 -7.57 3.55 -0.74
N ALA A 35 -7.62 4.82 -0.35
CA ALA A 35 -8.89 5.52 -0.13
C ALA A 35 -9.72 5.59 -1.42
N ASN A 36 -9.09 5.84 -2.57
CA ASN A 36 -9.76 5.86 -3.86
C ASN A 36 -10.25 4.47 -4.29
N ILE A 37 -9.41 3.45 -4.18
CA ILE A 37 -9.78 2.06 -4.49
C ILE A 37 -10.96 1.60 -3.64
N LYS A 38 -10.96 1.89 -2.33
CA LYS A 38 -12.07 1.59 -1.42
C LYS A 38 -13.36 2.32 -1.83
N ARG A 39 -13.26 3.58 -2.25
CA ARG A 39 -14.41 4.35 -2.75
C ARG A 39 -15.01 3.72 -4.00
N ILE A 40 -14.18 3.32 -4.98
CA ILE A 40 -14.65 2.63 -6.19
C ILE A 40 -15.38 1.35 -5.80
N ARG A 41 -14.80 0.54 -4.92
CA ARG A 41 -15.42 -0.69 -4.42
C ARG A 41 -16.76 -0.45 -3.73
N GLN A 42 -16.87 0.61 -2.93
CA GLN A 42 -18.10 0.94 -2.20
C GLN A 42 -19.30 1.15 -3.13
N TYR A 43 -19.07 1.69 -4.34
CA TYR A 43 -20.11 1.95 -5.34
C TYR A 43 -20.20 0.88 -6.45
N ASN A 44 -19.38 -0.17 -6.38
CA ASN A 44 -19.33 -1.26 -7.37
C ASN A 44 -19.13 -2.60 -6.65
N ALA A 45 -20.00 -2.92 -5.70
CA ALA A 45 -19.85 -4.08 -4.81
C ALA A 45 -19.93 -5.43 -5.56
N GLU A 46 -20.53 -5.44 -6.74
CA GLU A 46 -20.65 -6.57 -7.65
C GLU A 46 -19.36 -6.87 -8.44
N LYS A 47 -18.45 -5.90 -8.55
CA LYS A 47 -17.20 -6.05 -9.30
C LYS A 47 -16.16 -6.80 -8.49
N SER A 48 -15.39 -7.63 -9.18
CA SER A 48 -14.20 -8.25 -8.63
C SER A 48 -13.12 -7.21 -8.28
N ILE A 49 -12.20 -7.60 -7.40
CA ILE A 49 -11.06 -6.73 -7.03
C ILE A 49 -10.22 -6.40 -8.27
N ASP A 50 -10.02 -7.35 -9.19
CA ASP A 50 -9.24 -7.13 -10.41
C ASP A 50 -9.88 -6.09 -11.32
N GLU A 51 -11.21 -6.10 -11.47
CA GLU A 51 -11.95 -5.09 -12.22
C GLU A 51 -11.84 -3.71 -11.58
N ILE A 52 -11.87 -3.64 -10.24
CA ILE A 52 -11.70 -2.38 -9.50
C ILE A 52 -10.28 -1.83 -9.70
N ILE A 53 -9.25 -2.67 -9.64
CA ILE A 53 -7.85 -2.26 -9.83
C ILE A 53 -7.61 -1.79 -11.27
N LYS A 54 -8.18 -2.48 -12.27
CA LYS A 54 -8.06 -2.08 -13.68
C LYS A 54 -8.64 -0.69 -13.98
N VAL A 55 -9.65 -0.25 -13.24
CA VAL A 55 -10.26 1.08 -13.41
C VAL A 55 -9.41 2.18 -12.74
N TYR A 56 -8.57 1.81 -11.78
CA TYR A 56 -7.70 2.76 -11.07
C TYR A 56 -6.41 3.10 -11.84
N ASN A 57 -5.85 2.12 -12.56
CA ASN A 57 -4.65 2.25 -13.39
C ASN A 57 -4.95 2.87 -14.77
#